data_AF-A0A977L0W9-F1
#
_entry.id   AF-A0A977L0W9-F1
#
_cell.length_a   1.000
_cell.length_b   1.000
_cell.length_c   1.000
_cell.angle_alpha   90.00
_cell.angle_beta   90.00
_cell.angle_gamma   90.00
#
_symmetry.space_group_name_H-M   'P 1'
#
loop_
_entity.id
_entity.type
_entity.pdbx_description
1 polymer ?
#
loop_
_entity_poly.entity_id
_entity_poly.type
_entity_poly.pdbx_seq_one_letter_code
_entity_poly.pdbx_strand_id
1 'polypeptide(L)' 'MMTLADVLPNARKLSAIEKLKLICILAEDLDTAENIAPLEPFKTYELPTPYDSFGAGAILMQTLNQDTEND' A
#
# COMPACT_ATOMS: atom_id res chain seq x y z
N MET A 1 27.75 -7.49 1.39
CA MET A 1 26.46 -6.81 1.13
C MET A 1 25.61 -7.78 0.34
N MET A 2 24.41 -8.13 0.82
CA MET A 2 23.45 -8.92 0.03
C MET A 2 22.84 -8.02 -1.02
N THR A 3 22.70 -8.52 -2.25
CA THR A 3 22.03 -7.81 -3.34
C THR A 3 20.60 -8.32 -3.50
N LEU A 4 19.75 -7.56 -4.19
CA LEU A 4 18.38 -8.00 -4.51
C LEU A 4 18.38 -9.35 -5.25
N ALA A 5 19.38 -9.56 -6.12
CA ALA A 5 19.56 -10.81 -6.85
C ALA A 5 19.82 -12.02 -5.93
N ASP A 6 20.46 -11.81 -4.77
CA ASP A 6 20.74 -12.86 -3.79
C ASP A 6 19.51 -13.22 -2.95
N VAL A 7 18.57 -12.28 -2.76
CA VAL A 7 17.38 -12.44 -1.91
C VAL A 7 16.17 -12.94 -2.69
N LEU A 8 16.06 -12.58 -3.98
CA LEU A 8 14.92 -12.91 -4.84
C LEU A 8 14.58 -14.42 -4.91
N PRO A 9 15.56 -15.35 -5.00
CA PRO A 9 15.26 -16.78 -5.02
C PRO A 9 14.58 -17.27 -3.75
N ASN A 10 14.92 -16.69 -2.59
CA ASN A 10 14.33 -17.06 -1.30
C ASN A 10 12.92 -16.46 -1.16
N ALA A 11 12.72 -15.21 -1.58
CA ALA A 11 11.40 -14.58 -1.59
C ALA A 11 10.40 -15.35 -2.48
N ARG A 12 10.86 -15.96 -3.59
CA ARG A 12 10.01 -16.77 -4.47
C ARG A 12 9.51 -18.07 -3.83
N LYS A 13 10.29 -18.65 -2.90
CA LYS A 13 9.97 -19.91 -2.20
C LYS A 13 8.95 -19.73 -1.07
N LEU A 14 8.68 -18.50 -0.66
CA LEU A 14 7.68 -18.19 0.36
C LEU A 14 6.28 -18.65 -0.07
N SER A 15 5.49 -19.09 0.90
CA SER A 15 4.06 -19.32 0.71
C SER A 15 3.33 -18.01 0.35
N ALA A 16 2.11 -18.11 -0.18
CA ALA A 16 1.32 -16.92 -0.55
C ALA A 16 1.14 -15.94 0.64
N ILE A 17 0.84 -16.47 1.83
CA ILE A 17 0.66 -15.67 3.06
C ILE A 17 1.96 -14.97 3.45
N GLU A 18 3.10 -15.66 3.35
CA GLU A 18 4.40 -15.07 3.69
C GLU A 18 4.83 -14.00 2.68
N LYS A 19 4.49 -14.16 1.40
CA LYS A 19 4.71 -13.12 0.39
C LYS A 19 3.92 -11.85 0.68
N LEU A 20 2.65 -11.99 1.07
CA LEU A 20 1.81 -10.85 1.47
C LEU A 20 2.41 -10.13 2.68
N LYS A 21 2.86 -10.87 3.71
CA LYS A 21 3.55 -10.28 4.87
C LYS A 21 4.82 -9.55 4.48
N LEU A 22 5.64 -10.13 3.60
CA LEU A 22 6.86 -9.49 3.11
C LEU A 22 6.54 -8.18 2.36
N ILE A 23 5.49 -8.16 1.54
CA ILE A 23 5.05 -6.95 0.83
C ILE A 23 4.64 -5.87 1.84
N CYS A 24 3.87 -6.21 2.88
CA CYS A 24 3.48 -5.24 3.91
C CYS A 24 4.68 -4.65 4.64
N ILE A 25 5.64 -5.48 5.07
CA ILE A 25 6.86 -4.99 5.74
C ILE A 25 7.64 -4.05 4.82
N LEU A 26 7.81 -4.42 3.54
CA LEU A 26 8.50 -3.57 2.58
C LEU A 26 7.76 -2.26 2.30
N ALA A 27 6.43 -2.26 2.32
CA ALA A 27 5.63 -1.04 2.19
C ALA A 27 5.80 -0.14 3.42
N GLU A 28 5.75 -0.69 4.64
CA GLU A 28 5.99 0.05 5.88
C GLU A 28 7.42 0.64 5.93
N ASP A 29 8.42 -0.11 5.50
CA ASP A 29 9.81 0.36 5.39
C ASP A 29 9.95 1.51 4.37
N LEU A 30 9.14 1.50 3.30
CA LEU A 30 9.12 2.58 2.30
C LEU A 30 8.37 3.82 2.82
N ASP A 31 7.25 3.64 3.52
CA ASP A 31 6.48 4.73 4.13
C ASP A 31 7.28 5.43 5.24
N THR A 32 8.08 4.68 6.00
CA THR A 32 8.98 5.24 7.03
C THR A 32 10.24 5.87 6.43
N ALA A 33 10.61 5.50 5.20
CA ALA A 33 11.72 6.12 4.47
C ALA A 33 11.32 7.46 3.82
N GLU A 34 10.02 7.71 3.63
CA GLU A 34 9.56 9.05 3.28
C GLU A 34 9.79 9.99 4.46
N ASN A 35 10.50 11.09 4.21
CA ASN A 35 10.68 12.15 5.19
C ASN A 35 9.36 12.93 5.29
N ILE A 36 8.36 12.34 5.96
CA ILE A 36 7.09 12.98 6.26
C ILE A 36 7.39 14.06 7.30
N ALA A 37 7.83 15.21 6.83
CA ALA A 37 8.09 16.35 7.68
C ALA A 37 6.80 16.69 8.46
N PRO A 38 6.89 17.12 9.73
CA PRO A 38 5.73 17.59 10.46
C PRO A 38 5.00 18.66 9.65
N LEU A 39 3.66 18.65 9.69
CA LEU A 39 2.87 19.72 9.08
C LEU A 39 3.34 21.07 9.63
N GLU A 40 3.62 22.01 8.74
CA GLU A 40 4.14 23.31 9.12
C GLU A 40 3.05 24.10 9.87
N PRO A 41 3.36 24.73 11.02
CA PRO A 41 2.41 25.58 11.72
C PRO A 41 1.88 26.67 10.79
N PHE A 42 0.56 26.91 10.83
CA PHE A 42 -0.12 27.94 10.03
C PHE A 42 -0.11 27.71 8.52
N LYS A 43 0.24 26.52 8.04
CA LYS A 43 0.13 26.17 6.62
C LYS A 43 -1.23 25.59 6.29
N THR A 44 -1.85 26.13 5.24
CA THR A 44 -3.02 25.54 4.61
C THR A 44 -2.56 24.50 3.59
N TYR A 45 -2.99 23.27 3.79
CA TYR A 45 -2.77 22.18 2.84
C TYR A 45 -4.05 21.95 2.06
N GLU A 46 -3.98 22.07 0.74
CA GLU A 46 -5.06 21.69 -0.16
C GLU A 46 -5.15 20.17 -0.18
N LEU A 47 -6.06 19.62 0.62
CA LEU A 47 -6.37 18.20 0.62
C LEU A 47 -7.42 17.95 -0.46
N PRO A 48 -7.18 17.04 -1.42
CA PRO A 48 -8.23 16.59 -2.31
C PRO A 48 -9.30 15.91 -1.46
N THR A 49 -10.37 16.63 -1.15
CA THR A 49 -11.51 16.05 -0.46
C THR A 49 -12.36 15.31 -1.50
N PRO A 50 -12.83 14.09 -1.21
CA PRO A 50 -13.78 13.37 -2.05
C PRO A 50 -15.19 13.98 -1.96
N TYR A 51 -15.30 15.31 -1.87
CA TYR A 51 -16.55 16.04 -1.64
C TYR A 51 -17.58 15.73 -2.73
N ASP A 52 -17.13 15.55 -3.96
CA ASP A 52 -17.97 15.14 -5.09
C ASP A 52 -17.82 13.65 -5.46
N SER A 53 -17.08 12.86 -4.67
CA SER A 53 -16.93 11.42 -4.89
C SER A 53 -18.03 10.63 -4.18
N PHE A 54 -19.27 11.10 -4.29
CA PHE A 54 -20.44 10.40 -3.78
C PHE A 54 -20.52 9.00 -4.40
N GLY A 55 -20.73 7.98 -3.57
CA GLY A 55 -20.82 6.60 -4.03
C GLY A 55 -19.48 5.95 -4.38
N ALA A 56 -18.34 6.64 -4.27
CA ALA A 56 -17.01 6.03 -4.45
C ALA A 56 -16.79 4.85 -3.49
N GLY A 57 -17.31 4.94 -2.26
CA GLY A 57 -17.29 3.83 -1.30
C GLY A 57 -18.11 2.62 -1.77
N ALA A 58 -19.25 2.84 -2.42
CA ALA A 58 -20.07 1.75 -2.95
C ALA A 58 -19.39 1.06 -4.15
N ILE A 59 -18.76 1.84 -5.04
CA ILE A 59 -17.99 1.31 -6.17
C ILE A 59 -16.79 0.52 -5.67
N LEU A 60 -16.04 1.05 -4.69
CA LEU A 60 -14.91 0.33 -4.09
C LEU A 60 -15.34 -1.03 -3.52
N MET A 61 -16.45 -1.07 -2.78
CA MET A 61 -16.98 -2.31 -2.22
C MET A 61 -17.42 -3.31 -3.31
N GLN A 62 -18.01 -2.83 -4.40
CA GLN A 62 -18.35 -3.69 -5.54
C GLN A 62 -17.09 -4.27 -6.20
N THR A 63 -16.09 -3.44 -6.48
CA THR A 63 -14.83 -3.89 -7.08
C THR A 63 -14.14 -4.94 -6.23
N LEU A 64 -14.01 -4.70 -4.92
CA LEU A 64 -13.37 -5.64 -4.00
C LEU A 64 -14.09 -6.99 -3.96
N ASN A 65 -15.43 -7.00 -4.01
CA ASN A 65 -16.20 -8.25 -4.00
C ASN A 65 -16.09 -9.00 -5.35
N GLN A 66 -15.98 -8.30 -6.48
CA GLN A 66 -15.81 -8.93 -7.80
C GLN A 66 -14.43 -9.58 -7.97
N ASP A 67 -13.40 -9.05 -7.31
CA ASP A 67 -12.07 -9.68 -7.28
C ASP A 67 -12.07 -10.96 -6.43
N THR A 68 -12.92 -11.05 -5.40
CA THR A 68 -13.07 -12.27 -4.59
C THR A 68 -13.95 -13.37 -5.20
N GLU A 69 -14.79 -13.03 -6.19
CA GLU A 69 -15.67 -13.98 -6.89
C GLU A 69 -15.03 -14.58 -8.17
N ASN A 70 -13.91 -14.03 -8.64
CA ASN A 70 -13.18 -14.50 -9.83
C ASN A 70 -11.97 -15.41 -9.52
N ASP A 71 -11.78 -15.80 -8.26
CA ASP A 71 -10.87 -16.86 -7.80
C ASP A 71 -11.64 -18.17 -7.52
#